data_AF-A0A962UVA7-F1
#
_entry.id   AF-A0A962UVA7-F1
#
_cell.length_a   1.000
_cell.length_b   1.000
_cell.length_c   1.000
_cell.angle_alpha   90.00
_cell.angle_beta   90.00
_cell.angle_gamma   90.00
#
_symmetry.space_group_name_H-M   'P 1'
#
loop_
_entity.id
_entity.type
_entity.pdbx_description
1 polymer ?
#
loop_
_entity_poly.entity_id
_entity_poly.type
_entity_poly.pdbx_seq_one_letter_code
_entity_poly.pdbx_strand_id
1 'polypeptide(L)'
;MQPAFSVILFTTLAGAGQGLFIALFLGECYALLTALPEPAKAFYSGGGLLAFVLLLLGLLASFFHLGHPERAWRAAAMWRTSWLSREVIVLPVMMGVVVLYSIVHGVSFNPDLLTFAAGGSIRLSLALGVLGSLLALVLFLCTGMIYASIRFLREWASPLTVLNFSLLGAMSGFTLAAAWAALMQPALVRFFTLWALCLLLLAFMGRVSALIRNARLQPHSTLQTAIGIRHQRIQ
;
A
#
# COMPACT_ATOMS: atom_id res chain seq x y z
N MET A 1 3.52 -18.65 15.41
CA MET A 1 4.08 -17.28 15.54
C MET A 1 3.02 -16.40 16.17
N GLN A 2 3.36 -15.62 17.21
CA GLN A 2 2.49 -14.56 17.73
C GLN A 2 2.94 -13.24 17.08
N PRO A 3 2.18 -12.66 16.14
CA PRO A 3 2.57 -11.42 15.48
C PRO A 3 2.49 -10.25 16.46
N ALA A 4 3.48 -9.35 16.40
CA ALA A 4 3.43 -8.11 17.16
C ALA A 4 2.27 -7.24 16.63
N PHE A 5 1.38 -6.81 17.53
CA PHE A 5 0.20 -6.02 17.17
C PHE A 5 0.57 -4.72 16.44
N SER A 6 1.68 -4.10 16.81
CA SER A 6 2.23 -2.92 16.15
C SER A 6 2.55 -3.12 14.67
N VAL A 7 3.00 -4.31 14.27
CA VAL A 7 3.27 -4.65 12.85
C VAL A 7 1.97 -4.84 12.07
N ILE A 8 0.94 -5.40 12.71
CA ILE A 8 -0.40 -5.51 12.11
C ILE A 8 -1.00 -4.12 11.89
N LEU A 9 -0.92 -3.26 12.91
CA LEU A 9 -1.40 -1.89 12.83
C LEU A 9 -0.66 -1.10 11.74
N PHE A 10 0.68 -1.23 11.68
CA PHE A 10 1.51 -0.63 10.64
C PHE A 10 1.02 -1.04 9.24
N THR A 11 0.98 -2.33 8.95
CA THR A 11 0.65 -2.82 7.59
C THR A 11 -0.78 -2.47 7.18
N THR A 12 -1.72 -2.43 8.13
CA THR A 12 -3.11 -2.06 7.86
C THR A 12 -3.25 -0.56 7.58
N LEU A 13 -2.69 0.30 8.45
CA LEU A 13 -2.78 1.75 8.30
C LEU A 13 -1.99 2.24 7.07
N ALA A 14 -0.75 1.77 6.90
CA ALA A 14 0.07 2.14 5.75
C ALA A 14 -0.59 1.69 4.44
N GLY A 15 -1.08 0.44 4.38
CA GLY A 15 -1.75 -0.08 3.20
C GLY A 15 -3.04 0.69 2.85
N ALA A 16 -3.82 1.06 3.86
CA ALA A 16 -5.02 1.88 3.68
C ALA A 16 -4.68 3.30 3.19
N GLY A 17 -3.66 3.94 3.76
CA GLY A 17 -3.17 5.25 3.30
C GLY A 17 -2.64 5.21 1.87
N GLN A 18 -1.89 4.17 1.50
CA GLN A 18 -1.42 3.94 0.13
C GLN A 18 -2.57 3.80 -0.86
N GLY A 19 -3.54 2.93 -0.53
CA GLY A 19 -4.71 2.70 -1.38
C GLY A 19 -5.59 3.96 -1.51
N LEU A 20 -5.74 4.74 -0.42
CA LEU A 20 -6.52 5.96 -0.43
C LEU A 20 -5.90 7.00 -1.37
N PHE A 21 -4.58 7.17 -1.32
CA PHE A 21 -3.89 8.08 -2.24
C PHE A 21 -4.06 7.66 -3.72
N ILE A 22 -3.89 6.37 -4.02
CA ILE A 22 -4.14 5.84 -5.38
C ILE A 22 -5.58 6.12 -5.82
N ALA A 23 -6.56 5.94 -4.93
CA ALA A 23 -7.96 6.22 -5.23
C ALA A 23 -8.19 7.70 -5.56
N LEU A 24 -7.65 8.62 -4.75
CA LEU A 24 -7.77 10.07 -4.98
C LEU A 24 -7.18 10.45 -6.34
N PHE A 25 -5.97 9.97 -6.65
CA PHE A 25 -5.34 10.23 -7.94
C PHE A 25 -6.13 9.62 -9.11
N LEU A 26 -6.68 8.41 -8.94
CA LEU A 26 -7.54 7.81 -9.97
C LEU A 26 -8.79 8.64 -10.21
N GLY A 27 -9.39 9.20 -9.16
CA GLY A 27 -10.50 10.15 -9.26
C GLY A 27 -10.13 11.39 -10.08
N GLU A 28 -8.93 11.94 -9.85
CA GLU A 28 -8.41 13.09 -10.62
C GLU A 28 -8.20 12.74 -12.10
N CYS A 29 -7.62 11.58 -12.41
CA CYS A 29 -7.46 11.11 -13.78
C CYS A 29 -8.81 10.97 -14.50
N TYR A 30 -9.83 10.42 -13.84
CA TYR A 30 -11.16 10.25 -14.44
C TYR A 30 -11.90 11.59 -14.61
N ALA A 31 -11.72 12.53 -13.69
CA ALA A 31 -12.28 13.88 -13.82
C ALA A 31 -11.71 14.61 -15.05
N LEU A 32 -10.40 14.50 -15.29
CA LEU A 32 -9.74 15.07 -16.47
C LEU A 32 -10.24 14.49 -17.80
N LEU A 33 -10.62 13.22 -17.81
CA LEU A 33 -11.22 12.56 -18.98
C LEU A 33 -12.73 12.88 -19.12
N THR A 34 -13.27 13.80 -18.32
CA THR A 34 -14.70 14.15 -18.22
C THR A 34 -15.62 12.96 -17.86
N ALA A 35 -15.03 11.87 -17.34
CA ALA A 35 -15.75 10.67 -16.95
C ALA A 35 -16.39 10.79 -15.55
N LEU A 36 -15.98 11.80 -14.77
CA LEU A 36 -16.51 12.12 -13.45
C LEU A 36 -16.71 13.64 -13.30
N PRO A 37 -17.65 14.09 -12.45
CA PRO A 37 -17.73 15.50 -12.08
C PRO A 37 -16.44 15.93 -11.38
N GLU A 38 -15.91 17.10 -11.75
CA GLU A 38 -14.71 17.70 -11.14
C GLU A 38 -14.88 17.81 -9.62
N PRO A 39 -14.11 17.03 -8.83
CA PRO A 39 -14.22 17.06 -7.38
C PRO A 39 -13.71 18.37 -6.81
N ALA A 40 -14.29 18.80 -5.69
CA ALA A 40 -13.84 20.00 -5.00
C ALA A 40 -12.36 19.88 -4.59
N LYS A 41 -11.60 20.97 -4.65
CA LYS A 41 -10.19 21.00 -4.18
C LYS A 41 -10.03 20.52 -2.72
N ALA A 42 -11.04 20.79 -1.88
CA ALA A 42 -11.11 20.33 -0.50
C ALA A 42 -11.17 18.78 -0.39
N PHE A 43 -11.77 18.10 -1.38
CA PHE A 43 -11.83 16.64 -1.44
C PHE A 43 -10.42 16.03 -1.57
N TYR A 44 -9.61 16.54 -2.51
CA TYR A 44 -8.25 16.04 -2.74
C TYR A 44 -7.29 16.42 -1.62
N SER A 45 -7.34 17.67 -1.15
CA SER A 45 -6.48 18.14 -0.05
C SER A 45 -6.79 17.44 1.28
N GLY A 46 -8.06 17.33 1.66
CA GLY A 46 -8.46 16.63 2.89
C GLY A 46 -8.26 15.12 2.80
N GLY A 47 -8.54 14.51 1.65
CA GLY A 47 -8.30 13.09 1.43
C GLY A 47 -6.81 12.74 1.46
N GLY A 48 -5.97 13.58 0.87
CA GLY A 48 -4.51 13.43 0.90
C GLY A 48 -3.94 13.62 2.31
N LEU A 49 -4.46 14.58 3.08
CA LEU A 49 -4.13 14.73 4.50
C LEU A 49 -4.52 13.48 5.31
N LEU A 50 -5.71 12.92 5.06
CA LEU A 50 -6.13 11.66 5.70
C LEU A 50 -5.18 10.51 5.34
N ALA A 51 -4.79 10.38 4.07
CA ALA A 51 -3.79 9.39 3.65
C ALA A 51 -2.45 9.60 4.36
N PHE A 52 -1.97 10.83 4.47
CA PHE A 52 -0.75 11.16 5.21
C PHE A 52 -0.84 10.77 6.70
N VAL A 53 -1.95 11.08 7.36
CA VAL A 53 -2.17 10.72 8.77
C VAL A 53 -2.12 9.21 8.96
N LEU A 54 -2.75 8.43 8.07
CA LEU A 54 -2.70 6.97 8.11
C LEU A 54 -1.26 6.44 7.94
N LEU A 55 -0.52 6.97 6.96
CA LEU A 55 0.89 6.60 6.75
C LEU A 55 1.77 6.96 7.96
N LEU A 56 1.56 8.14 8.55
CA LEU A 56 2.29 8.60 9.74
C LEU A 56 1.98 7.72 10.96
N LEU A 57 0.70 7.44 11.22
CA LEU A 57 0.30 6.55 12.32
C LEU A 57 0.84 5.13 12.12
N GLY A 58 0.86 4.64 10.88
CA GLY A 58 1.56 3.41 10.54
C GLY A 58 3.05 3.48 10.89
N LEU A 59 3.77 4.48 10.40
CA LEU A 59 5.19 4.67 10.69
C LEU A 59 5.46 4.75 12.20
N LEU A 60 4.65 5.49 12.96
CA LEU A 60 4.76 5.55 14.42
C LEU A 60 4.51 4.17 15.05
N ALA A 61 3.50 3.44 14.56
CA ALA A 61 3.23 2.07 15.02
C ALA A 61 4.46 1.15 14.84
N SER A 62 5.23 1.33 13.76
CA SER A 62 6.42 0.51 13.50
C SER A 62 7.54 0.67 14.54
N PHE A 63 7.55 1.72 15.37
CA PHE A 63 8.58 1.87 16.41
C PHE A 63 8.33 0.98 17.62
N PHE A 64 7.07 0.64 17.94
CA PHE A 64 6.74 -0.07 19.18
C PHE A 64 7.18 -1.54 19.23
N HIS A 65 7.68 -2.12 18.12
CA HIS A 65 8.30 -3.45 18.13
C HIS A 65 9.83 -3.42 18.05
N LEU A 66 10.44 -2.23 17.97
CA LEU A 66 11.90 -2.11 17.90
C LEU A 66 12.50 -2.26 19.30
N GLY A 67 13.51 -3.12 19.43
CA GLY A 67 14.26 -3.23 20.69
C GLY A 67 15.15 -2.02 20.98
N HIS A 68 15.64 -1.33 19.93
CA HIS A 68 16.54 -0.18 20.02
C HIS A 68 16.10 0.93 19.03
N PRO A 69 15.03 1.68 19.34
CA PRO A 69 14.44 2.67 18.43
C PRO A 69 15.41 3.80 18.06
N GLU A 70 16.39 4.12 18.90
CA GLU A 70 17.41 5.14 18.64
C GLU A 70 18.35 4.78 17.47
N ARG A 71 18.38 3.50 17.09
CA ARG A 71 19.17 2.98 15.96
C ARG A 71 18.34 2.73 14.71
N ALA A 72 17.05 3.09 14.70
CA ALA A 72 16.14 2.84 13.58
C ALA A 72 16.64 3.42 12.26
N TRP A 73 17.33 4.57 12.30
CA TRP A 73 17.92 5.20 11.10
C TRP A 73 18.89 4.28 10.33
N ARG A 74 19.56 3.34 11.02
CA ARG A 74 20.47 2.37 10.39
C ARG A 74 19.73 1.39 9.48
N ALA A 75 18.42 1.20 9.67
CA ALA A 75 17.60 0.33 8.82
C ALA A 75 17.58 0.79 7.35
N ALA A 76 17.83 2.07 7.08
CA ALA A 76 17.92 2.61 5.71
C ALA A 76 19.24 2.25 4.98
N ALA A 77 20.27 1.75 5.67
CA ALA A 77 21.59 1.56 5.08
C ALA A 77 21.68 0.40 4.07
N MET A 78 20.82 -0.61 4.18
CA MET A 78 20.91 -1.88 3.42
C MET A 78 19.92 -1.96 2.24
N TRP A 79 19.62 -0.83 1.59
CA TRP A 79 18.57 -0.73 0.58
C TRP A 79 18.78 -1.61 -0.67
N ARG A 80 20.04 -1.96 -0.99
CA ARG A 80 20.35 -2.83 -2.12
C ARG A 80 19.96 -4.28 -1.88
N THR A 81 19.98 -4.75 -0.64
CA THR A 81 19.82 -6.18 -0.29
C THR A 81 18.60 -6.46 0.58
N SER A 82 18.05 -5.47 1.27
CA SER A 82 16.93 -5.62 2.21
C SER A 82 15.65 -4.93 1.71
N TRP A 83 14.56 -5.70 1.61
CA TRP A 83 13.24 -5.17 1.30
C TRP A 83 12.68 -4.27 2.41
N LEU A 84 12.97 -4.59 3.67
CA LEU A 84 12.63 -3.74 4.81
C LEU A 84 13.33 -2.37 4.70
N SER A 85 14.59 -2.36 4.28
CA SER A 85 15.34 -1.11 4.09
C SER A 85 14.72 -0.24 2.98
N ARG A 86 14.24 -0.86 1.90
CA ARG A 86 13.52 -0.15 0.83
C ARG A 86 12.19 0.42 1.33
N GLU A 87 11.44 -0.32 2.14
CA GLU A 87 10.20 0.17 2.77
C GLU A 87 10.45 1.42 3.63
N VAL A 88 11.48 1.38 4.48
CA VAL A 88 11.91 2.48 5.37
C VAL A 88 12.29 3.75 4.59
N ILE A 89 12.76 3.62 3.35
CA ILE A 89 13.10 4.76 2.48
C ILE A 89 11.88 5.25 1.71
N VAL A 90 11.14 4.33 1.08
CA VAL A 90 10.04 4.67 0.18
C VAL A 90 8.86 5.29 0.95
N LEU A 91 8.58 4.83 2.16
CA LEU A 91 7.47 5.33 2.97
C LEU A 91 7.58 6.83 3.29
N PRO A 92 8.69 7.36 3.86
CA PRO A 92 8.85 8.80 4.07
C PRO A 92 8.82 9.63 2.78
N VAL A 93 9.39 9.11 1.69
CA VAL A 93 9.36 9.80 0.37
C VAL A 93 7.92 9.89 -0.13
N MET A 94 7.15 8.80 -0.04
CA MET A 94 5.73 8.79 -0.36
C MET A 94 4.97 9.80 0.51
N MET A 95 5.18 9.80 1.82
CA MET A 95 4.54 10.75 2.73
C MET A 95 4.79 12.20 2.31
N GLY A 96 6.03 12.53 1.92
CA GLY A 96 6.37 13.86 1.39
C GLY A 96 5.58 14.20 0.13
N VAL A 97 5.50 13.27 -0.83
CA VAL A 97 4.73 13.48 -2.08
C VAL A 97 3.23 13.62 -1.81
N VAL A 98 2.66 12.84 -0.90
CA VAL A 98 1.25 12.92 -0.49
C VAL A 98 0.94 14.28 0.13
N VAL A 99 1.82 14.79 1.01
CA VAL A 99 1.68 16.12 1.60
C VAL A 99 1.74 17.20 0.53
N LEU A 100 2.72 17.14 -0.38
CA LEU A 100 2.84 18.10 -1.48
C LEU A 100 1.60 18.09 -2.38
N TYR A 101 1.09 16.91 -2.74
CA TYR A 101 -0.14 16.77 -3.51
C TYR A 101 -1.32 17.43 -2.79
N SER A 102 -1.44 17.20 -1.48
CA SER A 102 -2.51 17.78 -0.66
C SER A 102 -2.43 19.30 -0.59
N ILE A 103 -1.21 19.85 -0.43
CA ILE A 103 -0.96 21.29 -0.38
C ILE A 103 -1.31 21.93 -1.72
N VAL A 104 -0.82 21.38 -2.85
CA VAL A 104 -1.08 21.90 -4.20
C VAL A 104 -2.58 22.07 -4.47
N HIS A 105 -3.38 21.08 -4.07
CA HIS A 105 -4.84 21.18 -4.15
C HIS A 105 -5.42 22.20 -3.16
N GLY A 106 -4.91 22.25 -1.92
CA GLY A 106 -5.42 23.12 -0.85
C GLY A 106 -5.17 24.62 -1.06
N VAL A 107 -3.96 25.01 -1.48
CA VAL A 107 -3.59 26.43 -1.68
C VAL A 107 -3.89 26.95 -3.09
N SER A 108 -4.49 26.12 -3.95
CA SER A 108 -4.77 26.44 -5.36
C SER A 108 -3.55 26.84 -6.20
N PHE A 109 -2.33 26.52 -5.73
CA PHE A 109 -1.10 26.71 -6.48
C PHE A 109 -0.79 25.44 -7.27
N ASN A 110 -1.30 25.38 -8.50
CA ASN A 110 -1.20 24.21 -9.37
C ASN A 110 -0.75 24.62 -10.78
N PRO A 111 0.53 25.00 -10.97
CA PRO A 111 1.03 25.47 -12.25
C PRO A 111 1.03 24.37 -13.30
N ASP A 112 0.92 24.78 -14.57
CA ASP A 112 1.16 23.92 -15.72
C ASP A 112 2.66 23.68 -15.87
N LEU A 113 3.07 22.41 -15.84
CA LEU A 113 4.46 22.00 -16.05
C LEU A 113 4.79 21.85 -17.54
N LEU A 114 3.83 21.34 -18.31
CA LEU A 114 3.94 21.15 -19.75
C LEU A 114 2.59 21.45 -20.39
N THR A 115 2.56 22.30 -21.39
CA THR A 115 1.38 22.62 -22.19
C THR A 115 1.55 22.04 -23.59
N PHE A 116 0.59 21.24 -24.04
CA PHE A 116 0.59 20.66 -25.37
C PHE A 116 -0.12 21.59 -26.37
N ALA A 117 0.38 21.63 -27.61
CA ALA A 117 -0.22 22.43 -28.68
C ALA A 117 -1.70 22.08 -28.96
N ALA A 118 -2.12 20.85 -28.60
CA ALA A 118 -3.50 20.38 -28.70
C ALA A 118 -4.42 20.82 -27.53
N GLY A 119 -3.96 21.69 -26.64
CA GLY A 119 -4.78 22.31 -25.58
C GLY A 119 -4.81 21.58 -24.23
N GLY A 120 -4.07 20.48 -24.06
CA GLY A 120 -3.92 19.81 -22.76
C GLY A 120 -2.72 20.34 -21.96
N SER A 121 -2.79 20.33 -20.63
CA SER A 121 -1.64 20.64 -19.77
C SER A 121 -1.39 19.57 -18.70
N ILE A 122 -0.12 19.27 -18.44
CA ILE A 122 0.30 18.48 -17.28
C ILE A 122 0.49 19.45 -16.12
N ARG A 123 -0.44 19.41 -15.18
CA ARG A 123 -0.38 20.20 -13.95
C ARG A 123 0.53 19.55 -12.90
N LEU A 124 1.06 20.34 -11.97
CA LEU A 124 1.89 19.84 -10.87
C LEU A 124 1.19 18.75 -10.04
N SER A 125 -0.09 18.94 -9.74
CA SER A 125 -0.98 17.94 -9.10
C SER A 125 -0.90 16.56 -9.77
N LEU A 126 -0.96 16.50 -11.10
CA LEU A 126 -0.88 15.25 -11.85
C LEU A 126 0.48 14.60 -11.75
N ALA A 127 1.56 15.38 -11.86
CA ALA A 127 2.90 14.84 -11.72
C ALA A 127 3.12 14.24 -10.32
N LEU A 128 2.66 14.94 -9.27
CA LEU A 128 2.69 14.45 -7.89
C LEU A 128 1.80 13.23 -7.69
N GLY A 129 0.62 13.21 -8.32
CA GLY A 129 -0.31 12.08 -8.28
C GLY A 129 0.26 10.81 -8.92
N VAL A 130 0.91 10.94 -10.10
CA VAL A 130 1.64 9.85 -10.76
C VAL A 130 2.78 9.37 -9.87
N LEU A 131 3.64 10.28 -9.41
CA LEU A 131 4.79 9.94 -8.58
C LEU A 131 4.36 9.24 -7.28
N GLY A 132 3.37 9.79 -6.59
CA GLY A 132 2.86 9.23 -5.34
C GLY A 132 2.20 7.86 -5.54
N SER A 133 1.51 7.65 -6.67
CA SER A 133 0.91 6.35 -7.00
C SER A 133 1.98 5.31 -7.34
N LEU A 134 3.03 5.69 -8.06
CA LEU A 134 4.18 4.82 -8.30
C LEU A 134 4.89 4.45 -6.99
N LEU A 135 5.12 5.43 -6.10
CA LEU A 135 5.69 5.19 -4.78
C LEU A 135 4.78 4.27 -3.93
N ALA A 136 3.46 4.46 -3.99
CA ALA A 136 2.50 3.59 -3.31
C ALA A 136 2.59 2.13 -3.79
N LEU A 137 2.72 1.91 -5.10
CA LEU A 137 2.89 0.59 -5.69
C LEU A 137 4.24 -0.04 -5.30
N VAL A 138 5.32 0.75 -5.34
CA VAL A 138 6.64 0.31 -4.87
C VAL A 138 6.60 -0.04 -3.40
N LEU A 139 5.89 0.73 -2.58
CA LEU A 139 5.76 0.48 -1.15
C LEU A 139 4.97 -0.80 -0.87
N PHE A 140 3.86 -1.06 -1.59
CA PHE A 140 3.15 -2.34 -1.51
C PHE A 140 4.04 -3.53 -1.89
N LEU A 141 4.86 -3.36 -2.94
CA LEU A 141 5.86 -4.34 -3.33
C LEU A 141 6.87 -4.57 -2.20
N CYS A 142 7.40 -3.51 -1.59
CA CYS A 142 8.33 -3.62 -0.46
C CYS A 142 7.71 -4.42 0.69
N THR A 143 6.51 -4.03 1.15
CA THR A 143 5.80 -4.70 2.25
C THR A 143 5.57 -6.18 1.94
N GLY A 144 5.05 -6.51 0.75
CA GLY A 144 4.82 -7.89 0.35
C GLY A 144 6.11 -8.71 0.25
N MET A 145 7.20 -8.11 -0.23
CA MET A 145 8.48 -8.79 -0.42
C MET A 145 9.23 -9.05 0.89
N ILE A 146 8.96 -8.31 1.97
CA ILE A 146 9.46 -8.65 3.31
C ILE A 146 9.05 -10.09 3.66
N TYR A 147 7.83 -10.49 3.33
CA TYR A 147 7.32 -11.85 3.58
C TYR A 147 7.72 -12.82 2.45
N ALA A 148 7.54 -12.42 1.19
CA ALA A 148 7.75 -13.33 0.06
C ALA A 148 9.22 -13.74 -0.17
N SER A 149 10.17 -12.96 0.36
CA SER A 149 11.61 -13.28 0.28
C SER A 149 12.07 -14.35 1.29
N ILE A 150 11.26 -14.66 2.31
CA ILE A 150 11.60 -15.68 3.33
C ILE A 150 11.33 -17.08 2.77
N ARG A 151 12.28 -17.63 2.02
CA ARG A 151 12.15 -18.92 1.32
C ARG A 151 11.86 -20.11 2.24
N PHE A 152 12.25 -20.03 3.50
CA PHE A 152 11.99 -21.08 4.50
C PHE A 152 10.48 -21.24 4.80
N LEU A 153 9.73 -20.13 4.86
CA LEU A 153 8.28 -20.14 5.06
C LEU A 153 7.58 -20.22 3.71
N ARG A 154 7.38 -21.45 3.21
CA ARG A 154 6.87 -21.71 1.86
C ARG A 154 5.46 -21.18 1.63
N GLU A 155 4.67 -21.06 2.68
CA GLU A 155 3.33 -20.46 2.69
C GLU A 155 3.37 -18.99 2.32
N TRP A 156 4.47 -18.30 2.64
CA TRP A 156 4.68 -16.88 2.36
C TRP A 156 5.53 -16.65 1.11
N ALA A 157 6.46 -17.56 0.80
CA ALA A 157 7.36 -17.47 -0.35
C ALA A 157 6.65 -17.72 -1.69
N SER A 158 5.80 -16.79 -2.08
CA SER A 158 4.95 -16.84 -3.28
C SER A 158 4.67 -15.43 -3.81
N PRO A 159 4.57 -15.22 -5.14
CA PRO A 159 4.09 -13.95 -5.68
C PRO A 159 2.67 -13.60 -5.23
N LEU A 160 1.86 -14.61 -4.86
CA LEU A 160 0.52 -14.39 -4.31
C LEU A 160 0.54 -13.61 -2.99
N THR A 161 1.64 -13.67 -2.23
CA THR A 161 1.80 -12.87 -1.01
C THR A 161 1.86 -11.39 -1.37
N VAL A 162 2.75 -11.02 -2.28
CA VAL A 162 2.89 -9.63 -2.77
C VAL A 162 1.56 -9.14 -3.35
N LEU A 163 0.93 -9.95 -4.21
CA LEU A 163 -0.34 -9.61 -4.83
C LEU A 163 -1.44 -9.35 -3.79
N ASN A 164 -1.58 -10.22 -2.78
CA ASN A 164 -2.60 -10.05 -1.75
C ASN A 164 -2.35 -8.83 -0.86
N PHE A 165 -1.09 -8.52 -0.51
CA PHE A 165 -0.76 -7.30 0.22
C PHE A 165 -1.19 -6.05 -0.56
N SER A 166 -0.85 -5.98 -1.85
CA SER A 166 -1.24 -4.87 -2.73
C SER A 166 -2.76 -4.75 -2.86
N LEU A 167 -3.46 -5.86 -3.13
CA LEU A 167 -4.91 -5.84 -3.37
C LEU A 167 -5.70 -5.52 -2.10
N LEU A 168 -5.36 -6.09 -0.95
CA LEU A 168 -6.05 -5.81 0.32
C LEU A 168 -5.78 -4.38 0.81
N GLY A 169 -4.56 -3.88 0.65
CA GLY A 169 -4.24 -2.48 0.96
C GLY A 169 -4.98 -1.51 0.06
N ALA A 170 -4.96 -1.75 -1.27
CA ALA A 170 -5.73 -0.96 -2.23
C ALA A 170 -7.23 -1.00 -1.92
N MET A 171 -7.82 -2.18 -1.71
CA MET A 171 -9.23 -2.35 -1.34
C MET A 171 -9.59 -1.53 -0.09
N SER A 172 -8.76 -1.58 0.95
CA SER A 172 -8.98 -0.82 2.19
C SER A 172 -8.97 0.68 1.92
N GLY A 173 -8.02 1.15 1.10
CA GLY A 173 -7.93 2.56 0.72
C GLY A 173 -9.08 3.04 -0.17
N PHE A 174 -9.54 2.25 -1.13
CA PHE A 174 -10.72 2.57 -1.95
C PHE A 174 -12.02 2.54 -1.13
N THR A 175 -12.12 1.65 -0.14
CA THR A 175 -13.23 1.66 0.83
C THR A 175 -13.24 2.95 1.64
N LEU A 176 -12.08 3.39 2.12
CA LEU A 176 -11.94 4.69 2.78
C LEU A 176 -12.23 5.86 1.84
N ALA A 177 -11.85 5.78 0.57
CA ALA A 177 -12.15 6.81 -0.43
C ALA A 177 -13.67 6.92 -0.65
N ALA A 178 -14.40 5.81 -0.66
CA ALA A 178 -15.87 5.82 -0.73
C ALA A 178 -16.49 6.47 0.52
N ALA A 179 -15.97 6.18 1.72
CA ALA A 179 -16.41 6.83 2.95
C ALA A 179 -16.11 8.34 2.96
N TRP A 180 -14.91 8.73 2.52
CA TRP A 180 -14.51 10.13 2.38
C TRP A 180 -15.39 10.88 1.36
N ALA A 181 -15.68 10.23 0.22
CA ALA A 181 -16.61 10.76 -0.78
C ALA A 181 -18.01 10.94 -0.22
N ALA A 182 -18.51 10.03 0.62
CA ALA A 182 -19.84 10.19 1.22
C ALA A 182 -19.95 11.46 2.07
N LEU A 183 -18.85 11.89 2.70
CA LEU A 183 -18.81 13.10 3.53
C LEU A 183 -18.60 14.37 2.72
N MET A 184 -17.76 14.32 1.69
CA MET A 184 -17.24 15.54 1.03
C MET A 184 -17.73 15.71 -0.41
N GLN A 185 -18.00 14.62 -1.14
CA GLN A 185 -18.40 14.65 -2.54
C GLN A 185 -19.27 13.42 -2.88
N PRO A 186 -20.56 13.41 -2.49
CA PRO A 186 -21.42 12.21 -2.58
C PRO A 186 -21.53 11.61 -4.00
N ALA A 187 -21.39 12.44 -5.03
CA ALA A 187 -21.42 12.01 -6.44
C ALA A 187 -20.34 10.96 -6.78
N LEU A 188 -19.24 10.89 -6.02
CA LEU A 188 -18.14 9.95 -6.26
C LEU A 188 -18.27 8.63 -5.48
N VAL A 189 -19.22 8.51 -4.55
CA VAL A 189 -19.36 7.32 -3.69
C VAL A 189 -19.45 6.05 -4.52
N ARG A 190 -20.37 6.03 -5.52
CA ARG A 190 -20.56 4.88 -6.40
C ARG A 190 -19.27 4.49 -7.11
N PHE A 191 -18.50 5.47 -7.60
CA PHE A 191 -17.25 5.22 -8.31
C PHE A 191 -16.24 4.50 -7.41
N PHE A 192 -15.98 5.02 -6.22
CA PHE A 192 -15.02 4.41 -5.30
C PHE A 192 -15.51 3.07 -4.74
N THR A 193 -16.81 2.93 -4.46
CA THR A 193 -17.39 1.66 -4.02
C THR A 193 -17.23 0.56 -5.07
N LEU A 194 -17.47 0.86 -6.36
CA LEU A 194 -17.29 -0.14 -7.43
C LEU A 194 -15.83 -0.60 -7.53
N TRP A 195 -14.87 0.32 -7.46
CA TRP A 195 -13.46 -0.03 -7.41
C TRP A 195 -13.10 -0.86 -6.17
N ALA A 196 -13.62 -0.48 -4.99
CA ALA A 196 -13.41 -1.24 -3.75
C ALA A 196 -13.95 -2.67 -3.88
N LEU A 197 -15.14 -2.86 -4.49
CA LEU A 197 -15.73 -4.18 -4.73
C LEU A 197 -14.91 -5.01 -5.72
N CYS A 198 -14.45 -4.41 -6.83
CA CYS A 198 -13.57 -5.09 -7.78
C CYS A 198 -12.27 -5.55 -7.10
N LEU A 199 -11.63 -4.67 -6.31
CA LEU A 199 -10.41 -5.00 -5.57
C LEU A 199 -10.67 -6.06 -4.50
N LEU A 200 -11.81 -6.03 -3.82
CA LEU A 200 -12.23 -7.05 -2.85
C LEU A 200 -12.35 -8.42 -3.52
N LEU A 201 -13.02 -8.50 -4.67
CA LEU A 201 -13.17 -9.76 -5.41
C LEU A 201 -11.81 -10.31 -5.86
N LEU A 202 -10.95 -9.44 -6.40
CA LEU A 202 -9.59 -9.84 -6.80
C LEU A 202 -8.76 -10.29 -5.60
N ALA A 203 -8.82 -9.58 -4.47
CA ALA A 203 -8.14 -9.94 -3.24
C ALA A 203 -8.64 -11.29 -2.70
N PHE A 204 -9.96 -11.51 -2.75
CA PHE A 204 -10.57 -12.78 -2.35
C PHE A 204 -10.08 -13.93 -3.24
N MET A 205 -10.08 -13.77 -4.57
CA MET A 205 -9.55 -14.76 -5.50
C MET A 205 -8.07 -15.04 -5.27
N GLY A 206 -7.26 -14.00 -5.04
CA GLY A 206 -5.84 -14.11 -4.71
C GLY A 206 -5.62 -14.85 -3.39
N ARG A 207 -6.47 -14.63 -2.40
CA ARG A 207 -6.41 -15.31 -1.10
C ARG A 207 -6.79 -16.77 -1.21
N VAL A 208 -7.88 -17.09 -1.90
CA VAL A 208 -8.30 -18.48 -2.17
C VAL A 208 -7.22 -19.24 -2.92
N SER A 209 -6.63 -18.63 -3.95
CA SER A 209 -5.52 -19.22 -4.71
C SER A 209 -4.31 -19.53 -3.82
N ALA A 210 -3.97 -18.62 -2.89
CA ALA A 210 -2.88 -18.84 -1.94
C ALA A 210 -3.18 -20.00 -0.97
N LEU A 211 -4.42 -20.11 -0.50
CA LEU A 211 -4.84 -21.21 0.38
C LEU A 211 -4.83 -22.56 -0.33
N ILE A 212 -5.34 -22.63 -1.57
CA ILE A 212 -5.29 -23.85 -2.39
C ILE A 212 -3.84 -24.28 -2.64
N ARG A 213 -2.95 -23.32 -2.98
CA ARG A 213 -1.52 -23.60 -3.12
C ARG A 213 -0.94 -24.15 -1.83
N ASN A 214 -1.22 -23.50 -0.70
CA ASN A 214 -0.65 -23.87 0.60
C ASN A 214 -1.12 -25.26 1.04
N ALA A 215 -2.37 -25.65 0.78
CA ALA A 215 -2.89 -26.98 1.04
C ALA A 215 -2.19 -28.09 0.23
N ARG A 216 -1.54 -27.75 -0.89
CA ARG A 216 -0.80 -28.68 -1.75
C ARG A 216 0.71 -28.69 -1.45
N LEU A 217 1.20 -27.92 -0.49
CA LEU A 217 2.61 -27.93 -0.11
C LEU A 217 2.95 -29.23 0.63
N GLN A 218 3.96 -29.94 0.13
CA GLN A 218 4.51 -31.12 0.80
C GLN A 218 5.70 -30.73 1.67
N PRO A 219 5.74 -31.08 2.97
CA PRO A 219 6.89 -30.83 3.82
C PRO A 219 8.16 -31.49 3.26
N HIS A 220 9.26 -30.73 3.17
CA HIS A 220 10.56 -31.28 2.73
C HIS A 220 11.27 -32.07 3.85
N SER A 221 10.96 -31.76 5.10
CA SER A 221 11.52 -32.41 6.28
C SER A 221 10.41 -33.08 7.08
N THR A 222 10.71 -34.27 7.60
CA THR A 222 9.95 -34.92 8.65
C THR A 222 10.52 -34.53 10.02
N LEU A 223 9.76 -34.75 11.10
CA LEU A 223 10.27 -34.57 12.47
C LEU A 223 11.59 -35.32 12.68
N GLN A 224 11.69 -36.54 12.15
CA GLN A 224 12.88 -37.40 12.19
C GLN A 224 14.09 -36.72 11.53
N THR A 225 13.93 -36.21 10.30
CA THR A 225 15.02 -35.51 9.60
C THR A 225 15.39 -34.19 10.27
N ALA A 226 14.44 -33.49 10.91
CA ALA A 226 14.67 -32.23 11.59
C ALA A 226 15.50 -32.40 12.89
N ILE A 227 15.39 -33.56 13.56
CA ILE A 227 16.15 -33.91 14.76
C ILE A 227 17.32 -34.88 14.47
N GLY A 228 17.62 -35.15 13.20
CA GLY A 228 18.73 -36.01 12.78
C GLY A 228 18.55 -37.51 13.06
N ILE A 229 17.34 -37.96 13.39
CA ILE A 229 17.05 -39.37 13.68
C ILE A 229 16.73 -40.11 12.37
N ARG A 230 17.39 -41.24 12.13
CA ARG A 230 17.17 -42.11 10.96
C ARG A 230 16.14 -43.22 11.21
N HIS A 231 15.69 -43.41 12.44
CA HIS A 231 14.70 -44.43 12.80
C HIS A 231 13.27 -43.99 12.44
N GLN A 232 12.46 -44.94 11.97
CA GLN A 232 11.10 -44.69 11.50
C GLN A 232 10.12 -44.29 12.62
N ARG A 233 10.42 -44.58 13.89
CA ARG A 233 9.56 -44.25 15.05
C ARG A 233 10.24 -43.24 15.95
N ILE A 234 9.56 -42.14 16.22
CA ILE A 234 9.82 -41.26 17.35
C ILE A 234 8.88 -41.78 18.45
N GLN A 235 9.44 -42.43 19.48
CA GLN A 235 8.71 -42.78 20.70
C GLN A 235 8.93 -41.69 21.74
#